data_AF-A0A1H8DGX8-F1
#
_entry.id   AF-A0A1H8DGX8-F1
#
_cell.length_a   1.000
_cell.length_b   1.000
_cell.length_c   1.000
_cell.angle_alpha   90.00
_cell.angle_beta   90.00
_cell.angle_gamma   90.00
#
_symmetry.space_group_name_H-M   'P 1'
#
loop_
_entity.id
_entity.type
_entity.pdbx_description
1 polymer ?
#
loop_
_entity_poly.entity_id
_entity_poly.type
_entity_poly.pdbx_seq_one_letter_code
_entity_poly.pdbx_strand_id
1 'polypeptide(L)' 'MQTQTPYPAAIGRNIANEMAEHARERGEGLTFKDYKRLGFTDAQIIRYSDEAAAIYARRAMRRVA' A
#
# COMPACT_ATOMS: atom_id res chain seq x y z
N MET A 1 -12.38 24.08 -8.74
CA MET A 1 -11.00 23.71 -9.09
C MET A 1 -10.68 22.41 -8.36
N GLN A 2 -10.77 21.25 -9.03
CA GLN A 2 -10.36 19.98 -8.45
C GLN A 2 -8.83 19.98 -8.37
N THR A 3 -8.28 19.94 -7.15
CA THR A 3 -6.84 19.81 -6.92
C THR A 3 -6.43 18.37 -7.23
N GLN A 4 -6.16 18.09 -8.50
CA GLN A 4 -5.44 16.88 -8.91
C GLN A 4 -3.97 17.11 -8.55
N THR A 5 -3.56 16.64 -7.37
CA THR A 5 -2.17 16.63 -6.97
C THR A 5 -1.37 15.82 -8.00
N PRO A 6 -0.48 16.42 -8.80
CA PRO A 6 0.35 15.68 -9.72
C PRO A 6 1.36 14.92 -8.88
N TYR A 7 1.16 13.61 -8.71
CA TYR A 7 2.16 12.77 -8.07
C TYR A 7 3.44 12.80 -8.91
N PRO A 8 4.59 13.24 -8.37
CA PRO A 8 5.82 13.36 -9.14
C PRO A 8 6.30 11.97 -9.56
N ALA A 9 6.47 11.78 -10.86
CA ALA A 9 6.75 10.50 -11.52
C ALA A 9 8.20 9.98 -11.34
N ALA A 10 8.98 10.42 -10.35
CA ALA A 10 10.44 10.24 -10.37
C ALA A 10 11.15 9.97 -9.03
N ILE A 11 10.44 9.59 -7.98
CA ILE A 11 11.00 8.75 -6.92
C ILE A 11 10.19 7.48 -7.01
N GLY A 12 10.81 6.35 -7.39
CA GLY A 12 10.12 5.09 -7.65
C GLY A 12 9.27 4.69 -6.45
N ARG A 13 8.01 5.12 -6.44
CA ARG A 13 7.08 4.91 -5.34
C ARG A 13 6.87 3.42 -5.24
N ASN A 14 7.41 2.82 -4.19
CA ASN A 14 7.24 1.40 -3.98
C ASN A 14 5.84 1.20 -3.38
N ILE A 15 4.84 1.16 -4.27
CA ILE A 15 3.41 1.07 -3.94
C ILE A 15 3.15 -0.12 -3.01
N ALA A 16 3.84 -1.25 -3.22
CA ALA A 16 3.73 -2.41 -2.34
C ALA A 16 4.19 -2.10 -0.89
N ASN A 17 5.28 -1.33 -0.72
CA ASN A 17 5.73 -0.89 0.59
C ASN A 17 4.76 0.09 1.25
N GLU A 18 4.20 1.04 0.50
CA GLU A 18 3.18 1.99 1.01
C GLU A 18 1.92 1.24 1.46
N MET A 19 1.44 0.29 0.65
CA MET A 19 0.30 -0.56 0.99
C MET A 19 0.57 -1.39 2.25
N ALA A 20 1.77 -2.00 2.35
CA ALA A 20 2.16 -2.77 3.53
C ALA A 20 2.28 -1.91 4.80
N GLU A 21 2.79 -0.67 4.70
CA GLU A 21 2.79 0.25 5.84
C GLU A 21 1.38 0.66 6.25
N HIS A 22 0.49 0.97 5.31
CA HIS A 22 -0.89 1.29 5.66
C HIS A 22 -1.61 0.12 6.34
N ALA A 23 -1.39 -1.11 5.88
CA ALA A 23 -1.93 -2.30 6.55
C ALA A 23 -1.37 -2.45 7.97
N ARG A 24 -0.07 -2.14 8.16
CA ARG A 24 0.58 -2.14 9.47
C ARG A 24 0.08 -1.06 10.40
N GLU A 25 -0.11 0.16 9.91
CA GLU A 25 -0.62 1.30 10.69
C GLU A 25 -2.03 1.05 11.23
N ARG A 26 -2.88 0.39 10.43
CA ARG A 26 -4.24 0.05 10.85
C ARG A 26 -4.33 -1.21 11.71
N GLY A 27 -3.28 -2.03 11.74
CA GLY A 27 -3.25 -3.29 12.49
C GLY A 27 -4.12 -4.40 11.88
N GLU A 28 -4.65 -4.18 10.67
CA GLU A 28 -5.51 -5.12 9.95
C GLU A 28 -5.19 -5.12 8.45
N GLY A 29 -5.50 -6.23 7.78
CA GLY A 29 -5.40 -6.31 6.33
C GLY A 29 -6.41 -5.37 5.68
N LEU A 30 -5.92 -4.32 5.02
CA LEU A 30 -6.76 -3.38 4.27
C LEU A 30 -7.44 -4.06 3.09
N THR A 31 -8.73 -3.79 2.91
CA THR A 31 -9.48 -4.33 1.77
C THR A 31 -9.24 -3.50 0.52
N PHE A 32 -9.61 -4.05 -0.63
CA PHE A 32 -9.59 -3.34 -1.91
C PHE A 32 -10.30 -1.97 -1.84
N LYS A 33 -11.44 -1.91 -1.15
CA LYS A 33 -12.22 -0.67 -0.98
C LYS A 33 -11.48 0.37 -0.14
N ASP A 34 -10.70 -0.06 0.84
CA ASP A 34 -9.94 0.85 1.69
C ASP A 34 -8.74 1.42 0.95
N TYR A 35 -8.05 0.62 0.15
CA TYR A 35 -7.00 1.12 -0.74
C TYR A 35 -7.54 2.13 -1.76
N LYS A 36 -8.74 1.93 -2.30
CA LYS A 36 -9.38 2.94 -3.16
C LYS A 36 -9.65 4.26 -2.41
N ARG A 37 -10.07 4.20 -1.14
CA ARG A 37 -10.26 5.40 -0.30
C ARG A 37 -8.94 6.12 0.00
N LEU A 38 -7.83 5.40 0.03
CA LEU A 38 -6.47 5.95 0.17
C LEU A 38 -5.93 6.54 -1.13
N GLY A 39 -6.65 6.41 -2.24
CA GLY A 39 -6.28 7.00 -3.54
C GLY A 39 -5.49 6.07 -4.45
N PHE A 40 -5.37 4.78 -4.12
CA PHE A 40 -4.80 3.79 -5.04
C PHE A 40 -5.78 3.47 -6.17
N THR A 41 -5.24 3.30 -7.37
CA THR A 41 -5.99 2.84 -8.54
C THR A 41 -6.20 1.33 -8.51
N ASP A 42 -7.25 0.85 -9.15
CA ASP A 42 -7.57 -0.58 -9.21
C ASP A 42 -6.39 -1.41 -9.77
N ALA A 43 -5.70 -0.88 -10.79
CA ALA A 43 -4.53 -1.52 -11.38
C ALA A 43 -3.33 -1.60 -10.40
N GLN A 44 -3.12 -0.57 -9.59
CA GLN A 44 -2.08 -0.58 -8.55
C GLN A 44 -2.41 -1.61 -7.47
N ILE A 45 -3.66 -1.64 -7.00
CA ILE A 45 -4.07 -2.57 -5.96
C ILE A 45 -3.89 -4.00 -6.47
N ILE A 46 -4.39 -4.33 -7.66
CA ILE A 46 -4.25 -5.69 -8.22
C ILE A 46 -2.78 -6.07 -8.39
N ARG A 47 -1.95 -5.16 -8.91
CA ARG A 47 -0.55 -5.43 -9.21
C ARG A 47 0.33 -5.58 -7.96
N TYR A 48 0.05 -4.84 -6.90
CA TYR A 48 0.93 -4.72 -5.73
C TYR A 48 0.37 -5.34 -4.44
N SER A 49 -0.88 -5.82 -4.43
CA SER A 49 -1.47 -6.43 -3.21
C SER A 49 -0.70 -7.65 -2.71
N ASP A 50 -0.26 -8.53 -3.61
CA ASP A 50 0.46 -9.74 -3.25
C ASP A 50 1.83 -9.43 -2.66
N GLU A 51 2.58 -8.53 -3.32
CA GLU A 51 3.87 -8.05 -2.84
C GLU A 51 3.74 -7.31 -1.50
N ALA A 52 2.70 -6.48 -1.33
CA ALA A 52 2.41 -5.80 -0.07
C ALA A 52 2.13 -6.78 1.08
N ALA A 53 1.35 -7.84 0.82
CA ALA A 53 1.07 -8.88 1.81
C ALA A 53 2.35 -9.62 2.23
N ALA A 54 3.23 -9.94 1.27
CA ALA A 54 4.52 -10.58 1.54
C ALA A 54 5.44 -9.67 2.39
N ILE A 55 5.49 -8.36 2.08
CA ILE A 55 6.24 -7.37 2.87
C ILE A 55 5.68 -7.27 4.29
N TYR A 56 4.35 -7.17 4.42
CA TYR A 56 3.66 -7.09 5.70
C TYR A 56 3.94 -8.34 6.56
N ALA A 57 3.76 -9.54 6.02
CA ALA A 57 4.03 -10.80 6.70
C ALA A 57 5.50 -10.90 7.16
N ARG A 58 6.44 -10.53 6.28
CA ARG A 58 7.88 -10.50 6.62
C ARG A 58 8.18 -9.53 7.76
N ARG A 59 7.53 -8.37 7.79
CA ARG A 59 7.68 -7.39 8.89
C ARG A 59 7.06 -7.87 10.19
N ALA A 60 5.91 -8.54 10.13
CA ALA A 60 5.25 -9.13 11.29
C ALA A 60 6.13 -10.23 11.93
N MET A 61 6.75 -11.09 11.12
CA MET A 61 7.63 -12.15 11.60
C MET A 61 8.92 -11.61 12.25
N ARG A 62 9.48 -10.50 11.75
CA ARG A 62 10.69 -9.87 12.33
C ARG A 62 10.49 -9.30 13.73
N ARG A 63 9.26 -9.10 14.20
CA ARG A 63 8.97 -8.65 15.58
C ARG A 63 9.06 -9.77 16.62
N VAL A 64 9.17 -11.03 16.20
CA VAL A 64 9.16 -12.21 17.09
C VAL A 64 10.59 -12.74 17.35
N ALA A 65 11.62 -11.94 17.09
CA ALA A 65 13.02 -12.30 17.32
C ALA A 65 13.66 -11.41 18.40
#